data_AF-A0A7J4DQS5-F1
#
_entry.id   AF-A0A7J4DQS5-F1
#
_cell.length_a   1.000
_cell.length_b   1.000
_cell.length_c   1.000
_cell.angle_alpha   90.00
_cell.angle_beta   90.00
_cell.angle_gamma   90.00
#
_symmetry.space_group_name_H-M   'P 1'
#
loop_
_entity.id
_entity.type
_entity.pdbx_description
1 polymer ?
#
loop_
_entity_poly.entity_id
_entity_poly.type
_entity_poly.pdbx_seq_one_letter_code
_entity_poly.pdbx_strand_id
1 'polypeptide(L)'
;MRLVIKAGGRVLEENIEAILEDIAKLAKNHEIVFVHGGGDIVTKYSKAMGVEPKFVVSPSGIRSRYTDEREIEIYTMVMAGLLNKRIVAKLQHIGVKSVGFSGVDGAILLAKRKKHIIVVDERGRKRLIPGGYTGKIVKVNNELIDLLLKKGFTVVISPP
;
A
#
# COMPACT_ATOMS: atom_id res chain seq x y z
N MET A 1 -18.12 -9.49 -13.04
CA MET A 1 -17.61 -9.91 -11.72
C MET A 1 -16.53 -8.93 -11.26
N ARG A 2 -16.40 -8.71 -9.95
CA ARG A 2 -15.38 -7.85 -9.37
C ARG A 2 -14.19 -8.67 -8.90
N LEU A 3 -12.98 -8.21 -9.24
CA LEU A 3 -11.72 -8.81 -8.83
C LEU A 3 -10.92 -7.82 -7.98
N VAL A 4 -10.43 -8.29 -6.83
CA VAL A 4 -9.47 -7.56 -6.01
C VAL A 4 -8.12 -8.25 -6.16
N ILE A 5 -7.17 -7.58 -6.81
CA ILE A 5 -5.86 -8.13 -7.16
C ILE A 5 -4.80 -7.43 -6.31
N LYS A 6 -3.95 -8.17 -5.62
CA LYS A 6 -2.89 -7.61 -4.77
C LYS A 6 -1.51 -7.95 -5.33
N ALA A 7 -0.70 -6.93 -5.63
CA ALA A 7 0.71 -7.10 -5.98
C ALA A 7 1.64 -6.62 -4.85
N GLY A 8 2.62 -7.46 -4.48
CA GLY A 8 3.69 -7.08 -3.54
C GLY A 8 4.68 -6.09 -4.16
N GLY A 9 5.39 -5.32 -3.32
CA GLY A 9 6.36 -4.32 -3.79
C GLY A 9 7.47 -4.91 -4.67
N ARG A 10 8.11 -6.00 -4.21
CA ARG A 10 9.18 -6.69 -4.97
C ARG A 10 8.72 -7.17 -6.34
N VAL A 11 7.57 -7.83 -6.37
CA VAL A 11 6.96 -8.35 -7.60
C VAL A 11 6.65 -7.22 -8.60
N LEU A 12 6.27 -6.04 -8.10
CA LEU A 12 6.10 -4.86 -8.94
C LEU A 12 7.43 -4.31 -9.48
N GLU A 13 8.49 -4.30 -8.67
CA GLU A 13 9.79 -3.85 -9.19
C GLU A 13 10.34 -4.78 -10.28
N GLU A 14 10.07 -6.09 -10.16
CA GLU A 14 10.58 -7.10 -11.08
C GLU A 14 9.77 -7.24 -12.37
N ASN A 15 8.43 -7.07 -12.30
CA ASN A 15 7.56 -7.45 -13.41
C ASN A 15 6.29 -6.60 -13.54
N ILE A 16 6.36 -5.29 -13.26
CA ILE A 16 5.19 -4.40 -13.34
C ILE A 16 4.53 -4.43 -14.72
N GLU A 17 5.29 -4.44 -15.81
CA GLU A 17 4.76 -4.42 -17.18
C GLU A 17 3.80 -5.59 -17.43
N ALA A 18 4.23 -6.84 -17.22
CA ALA A 18 3.39 -8.00 -17.45
C ALA A 18 2.17 -8.03 -16.52
N ILE A 19 2.34 -7.61 -15.26
CA ILE A 19 1.22 -7.52 -14.29
C ILE A 19 0.16 -6.53 -14.78
N LEU A 20 0.57 -5.36 -15.28
CA LEU A 20 -0.36 -4.35 -15.75
C LEU A 20 -1.02 -4.75 -17.07
N GLU A 21 -0.31 -5.45 -17.95
CA GLU A 21 -0.90 -6.04 -19.17
C GLU A 21 -1.99 -7.07 -18.84
N ASP A 22 -1.77 -7.92 -17.84
CA ASP A 22 -2.79 -8.88 -17.41
C ASP A 22 -3.98 -8.19 -16.75
N ILE A 23 -3.74 -7.14 -15.96
CA ILE A 23 -4.82 -6.28 -15.45
C ILE A 23 -5.61 -5.67 -16.61
N ALA A 24 -4.95 -5.20 -17.66
CA ALA A 24 -5.61 -4.63 -18.83
C ALA A 24 -6.48 -5.66 -19.57
N LYS A 25 -6.01 -6.90 -19.71
CA LYS A 25 -6.80 -8.00 -20.29
C LYS A 25 -8.05 -8.30 -19.44
N LEU A 26 -7.89 -8.40 -18.12
CA LEU A 26 -8.99 -8.69 -17.20
C LEU A 26 -10.01 -7.55 -17.13
N ALA A 27 -9.57 -6.30 -17.17
CA ALA A 27 -10.42 -5.11 -17.11
C ALA A 27 -11.43 -5.01 -18.27
N LYS A 28 -11.24 -5.76 -19.36
CA LYS A 28 -12.20 -5.82 -20.48
C LYS A 28 -13.54 -6.44 -20.07
N ASN A 29 -13.53 -7.39 -19.14
CA ASN A 29 -14.70 -8.18 -18.76
C ASN A 29 -15.01 -8.16 -17.25
N HIS A 30 -14.15 -7.51 -16.46
CA HIS A 30 -14.24 -7.51 -15.00
C HIS A 30 -14.03 -6.12 -14.42
N GLU A 31 -14.71 -5.83 -13.30
CA GLU A 31 -14.40 -4.68 -12.47
C GLU A 31 -13.12 -4.96 -11.68
N ILE A 32 -12.10 -4.11 -11.83
CA ILE A 32 -10.80 -4.34 -11.18
C ILE A 32 -10.54 -3.32 -10.07
N VAL A 33 -10.26 -3.84 -8.87
CA VAL A 33 -9.59 -3.13 -7.80
C VAL A 33 -8.17 -3.68 -7.66
N PHE A 34 -7.18 -2.88 -7.99
CA PHE A 34 -5.77 -3.25 -7.89
C PHE A 34 -5.13 -2.65 -6.64
N VAL A 35 -4.70 -3.48 -5.70
CA VAL A 35 -4.02 -3.05 -4.48
C VAL A 35 -2.52 -3.28 -4.63
N HIS A 36 -1.69 -2.32 -4.26
CA HIS A 36 -0.24 -2.48 -4.31
C HIS A 36 0.47 -2.27 -2.96
N GLY A 37 1.58 -2.99 -2.79
CA GLY A 37 2.57 -2.71 -1.75
C GLY A 37 3.74 -1.92 -2.33
N GLY A 38 4.81 -1.75 -1.54
CA GLY A 38 6.01 -1.04 -1.99
C GLY A 38 7.06 -0.86 -0.90
N GLY A 39 7.09 -1.75 0.09
CA GLY A 39 7.90 -1.58 1.30
C GLY A 39 9.40 -1.41 1.03
N ASP A 40 9.95 -2.11 0.04
CA ASP A 40 11.37 -2.01 -0.31
C ASP A 40 11.69 -0.71 -1.05
N ILE A 41 10.77 -0.24 -1.90
CA ILE A 41 10.84 1.08 -2.52
C ILE A 41 10.83 2.17 -1.43
N VAL A 42 9.96 2.05 -0.40
CA VAL A 42 9.98 2.98 0.74
C VAL A 42 11.35 2.94 1.43
N THR A 43 11.93 1.76 1.69
CA THR A 43 13.28 1.65 2.27
C THR A 43 14.32 2.42 1.45
N LYS A 44 14.30 2.26 0.12
CA LYS A 44 15.24 2.95 -0.78
C LYS A 44 15.13 4.47 -0.66
N TYR A 45 13.91 5.01 -0.67
CA TYR A 45 13.70 6.45 -0.60
C TYR A 45 13.91 7.02 0.81
N SER A 46 13.57 6.29 1.89
CA SER A 46 13.92 6.70 3.25
C SER A 46 15.43 6.91 3.38
N LYS A 47 16.23 5.93 2.91
CA LYS A 47 17.70 6.03 2.92
C LYS A 47 18.21 7.20 2.10
N ALA A 48 17.66 7.40 0.90
CA ALA A 48 18.03 8.53 0.05
C ALA A 48 17.72 9.90 0.69
N MET A 49 16.74 9.95 1.59
CA MET A 49 16.37 11.15 2.36
C MET A 49 17.07 11.23 3.73
N GLY A 50 18.07 10.38 4.00
CA GLY A 50 18.84 10.37 5.24
C GLY A 50 18.08 9.78 6.44
N VAL A 51 17.00 9.04 6.22
CA VAL A 51 16.19 8.41 7.27
C VAL A 51 16.42 6.91 7.23
N GLU A 52 17.02 6.33 8.28
CA GLU A 52 17.26 4.89 8.35
C GLU A 52 15.98 4.14 8.76
N PRO A 53 15.46 3.23 7.90
CA PRO A 53 14.29 2.41 8.21
C PRO A 53 14.47 1.53 9.45
N LYS A 54 13.55 1.66 10.40
CA LYS A 54 13.51 0.80 11.59
C LYS A 54 12.53 -0.35 11.37
N PHE A 55 12.90 -1.54 11.84
CA PHE A 55 12.04 -2.71 11.81
C PHE A 55 11.96 -3.35 13.19
N VAL A 56 10.78 -3.86 13.51
CA VAL A 56 10.49 -4.53 14.78
C VAL A 56 9.88 -5.90 14.53
N VAL A 57 10.13 -6.85 15.44
CA VAL A 57 9.62 -8.21 15.37
C VAL A 57 8.59 -8.41 16.47
N SER A 58 7.39 -8.89 16.14
CA SER A 58 6.36 -9.21 17.12
C SER A 58 6.64 -10.54 17.84
N PRO A 59 5.98 -10.84 18.98
CA PRO A 59 6.08 -12.15 19.63
C PRO A 59 5.76 -13.35 18.73
N SER A 60 4.93 -13.17 17.71
CA SER A 60 4.62 -14.21 16.69
C SER A 60 5.63 -14.26 15.54
N GLY A 61 6.80 -13.63 15.65
CA GLY A 61 7.85 -13.64 14.64
C GLY A 61 7.63 -12.73 13.42
N ILE A 62 6.55 -11.95 13.39
CA ILE A 62 6.26 -11.05 12.26
C ILE A 62 7.17 -9.83 12.33
N ARG A 63 8.04 -9.69 11.32
CA ARG A 63 8.86 -8.49 11.09
C ARG A 63 8.02 -7.41 10.40
N SER A 64 8.00 -6.21 10.95
CA SER A 64 7.25 -5.07 10.42
C SER A 64 8.06 -3.78 10.48
N ARG A 65 7.79 -2.84 9.57
CA ARG A 65 8.38 -1.50 9.59
C ARG A 65 7.85 -0.74 10.80
N TYR A 66 8.76 -0.25 11.64
CA TYR A 66 8.42 0.74 12.66
C TYR A 66 8.27 2.09 11.98
N THR A 67 7.08 2.66 12.03
CA THR A 67 6.74 3.88 11.29
C THR A 67 6.54 5.01 12.28
N ASP A 68 7.55 5.86 12.47
CA ASP A 68 7.41 7.09 13.24
C ASP A 68 6.88 8.24 12.36
N GLU A 69 6.87 9.47 12.88
CA GLU A 69 6.30 10.64 12.19
C GLU A 69 7.04 10.96 10.90
N ARG A 70 8.37 10.90 10.93
CA ARG A 70 9.16 11.14 9.72
C ARG A 70 8.99 10.00 8.72
N GLU A 71 8.93 8.77 9.20
CA GLU A 71 8.77 7.61 8.33
C GLU A 71 7.39 7.55 7.66
N ILE A 72 6.30 7.99 8.31
CA ILE A 72 4.97 7.99 7.68
C ILE A 72 4.86 9.02 6.54
N GLU A 73 5.56 10.16 6.63
CA GLU A 73 5.65 11.13 5.54
C GLU A 73 6.28 10.48 4.31
N ILE A 74 7.45 9.86 4.47
CA ILE A 74 8.17 9.18 3.38
C ILE A 74 7.34 8.03 2.83
N TYR A 75 6.73 7.24 3.71
CA TYR A 75 5.86 6.15 3.33
C TYR A 75 4.72 6.64 2.43
N THR A 76 4.06 7.73 2.81
CA THR A 76 2.96 8.34 2.04
C THR A 76 3.45 8.88 0.69
N MET A 77 4.55 9.64 0.68
CA MET A 77 5.14 10.20 -0.55
C MET A 77 5.44 9.10 -1.57
N VAL A 78 6.02 7.99 -1.12
CA VAL A 78 6.45 6.90 -2.00
C VAL A 78 5.26 6.04 -2.43
N MET A 79 4.39 5.65 -1.49
CA MET A 79 3.30 4.72 -1.77
C MET A 79 2.17 5.39 -2.56
N ALA A 80 1.60 6.48 -2.03
CA ALA A 80 0.44 7.16 -2.61
C ALA A 80 0.83 8.14 -3.73
N GLY A 81 2.04 8.70 -3.67
CA GLY A 81 2.59 9.54 -4.71
C GLY A 81 3.29 8.70 -5.78
N LEU A 82 4.57 8.44 -5.57
CA LEU A 82 5.45 7.91 -6.61
C LEU A 82 4.93 6.61 -7.24
N LEU A 83 4.67 5.59 -6.43
CA LEU A 83 4.34 4.25 -6.93
C LEU A 83 2.93 4.18 -7.48
N ASN A 84 1.93 4.67 -6.73
CA ASN A 84 0.54 4.69 -7.17
C ASN A 84 0.37 5.43 -8.50
N LYS A 85 0.97 6.62 -8.63
CA LYS A 85 0.83 7.42 -9.87
C LYS A 85 1.62 6.83 -11.04
N ARG A 86 2.76 6.16 -10.79
CA ARG A 86 3.45 5.40 -11.85
C ARG A 86 2.60 4.24 -12.37
N ILE A 87 1.94 3.49 -11.49
CA ILE A 87 1.04 2.40 -11.89
C ILE A 87 -0.12 2.95 -12.72
N VAL A 88 -0.78 4.01 -12.24
CA VAL A 88 -1.89 4.65 -12.97
C VAL A 88 -1.42 5.16 -14.34
N ALA A 89 -0.28 5.84 -14.41
CA ALA A 89 0.24 6.35 -15.69
C ALA A 89 0.51 5.21 -16.69
N LYS A 90 1.09 4.09 -16.24
CA LYS A 90 1.31 2.91 -17.09
C LYS A 90 0.00 2.28 -17.56
N LEU A 91 -0.99 2.13 -16.67
CA LEU A 91 -2.32 1.62 -17.02
C LEU A 91 -3.01 2.53 -18.05
N GLN A 92 -2.96 3.84 -17.85
CA GLN A 92 -3.50 4.81 -18.81
C GLN A 92 -2.81 4.69 -20.18
N HIS A 93 -1.47 4.54 -20.19
CA HIS A 93 -0.69 4.39 -21.41
C HIS A 93 -1.12 3.16 -22.24
N ILE A 94 -1.48 2.04 -21.59
CA ILE A 94 -1.97 0.83 -22.24
C ILE A 94 -3.50 0.82 -22.44
N GLY A 95 -4.15 1.99 -22.35
CA GLY A 95 -5.58 2.16 -22.65
C GLY A 95 -6.54 1.76 -21.53
N VAL A 96 -6.04 1.51 -20.32
CA VAL A 96 -6.89 1.22 -19.16
C VAL A 96 -7.26 2.51 -18.44
N LYS A 97 -8.54 2.89 -18.56
CA LYS A 97 -9.14 3.98 -17.80
C LYS A 97 -8.99 3.71 -16.30
N SER A 98 -8.03 4.37 -15.66
CA SER A 98 -7.64 4.06 -14.29
C SER A 98 -7.51 5.29 -13.41
N VAL A 99 -7.73 5.10 -12.11
CA VAL A 99 -7.65 6.14 -11.09
C VAL A 99 -7.03 5.56 -9.83
N GLY A 100 -6.15 6.35 -9.19
CA GLY A 100 -5.38 5.88 -8.05
C GLY A 100 -5.68 6.65 -6.77
N PHE A 101 -5.89 5.91 -5.68
CA PHE A 101 -6.14 6.42 -4.34
C PHE A 101 -5.20 5.79 -3.30
N SER A 102 -5.08 6.50 -2.19
CA SER A 102 -4.66 5.99 -0.91
C SER A 102 -5.88 5.64 -0.05
N GLY A 103 -5.67 5.05 1.14
CA GLY A 103 -6.73 4.77 2.09
C GLY A 103 -7.36 6.03 2.70
N VAL A 104 -6.63 7.15 2.73
CA VAL A 104 -7.14 8.41 3.29
C VAL A 104 -8.12 9.13 2.36
N ASP A 105 -8.04 8.89 1.05
CA ASP A 105 -8.91 9.52 0.05
C ASP A 105 -10.36 9.07 0.28
N GLY A 106 -11.27 9.99 0.57
CA GLY A 106 -12.68 9.68 0.88
C GLY A 106 -12.87 8.76 2.09
N ALA A 107 -11.84 8.61 2.94
CA ALA A 107 -11.78 7.62 4.00
C ALA A 107 -12.07 6.18 3.52
N ILE A 108 -11.56 5.81 2.34
CA ILE A 108 -11.70 4.47 1.76
C ILE A 108 -11.24 3.40 2.77
N LEU A 109 -10.12 3.61 3.46
CA LEU A 109 -9.62 2.71 4.50
C LEU A 109 -9.56 3.45 5.84
N LEU A 110 -10.43 3.08 6.78
CA LEU A 110 -10.31 3.51 8.17
C LEU A 110 -9.53 2.47 8.96
N ALA A 111 -8.48 2.92 9.65
CA ALA A 111 -7.64 2.08 10.48
C ALA A 111 -7.60 2.56 11.93
N LYS A 112 -7.56 1.60 12.87
CA LYS A 112 -7.28 1.88 14.28
C LYS A 112 -5.79 1.80 14.52
N ARG A 113 -5.19 2.95 14.86
CA ARG A 113 -3.77 3.05 15.23
C ARG A 113 -3.47 2.23 16.49
N LYS A 114 -2.37 1.49 16.48
CA LYS A 114 -1.85 0.78 17.65
C LYS A 114 -1.07 1.78 18.50
N LYS A 115 -1.63 2.22 19.64
CA LYS A 115 -0.94 3.15 20.55
C LYS A 115 0.38 2.56 21.08
N HIS A 116 0.36 1.26 21.39
CA HIS A 116 1.52 0.50 21.82
C HIS A 116 1.57 -0.84 21.10
N ILE A 117 2.78 -1.38 20.93
CA ILE A 117 3.03 -2.71 20.38
C ILE A 117 4.01 -3.47 21.27
N ILE A 118 3.86 -4.79 21.30
CA ILE A 118 4.84 -5.67 21.93
C ILE A 118 5.82 -6.12 20.85
N VAL A 119 7.11 -5.96 21.12
CA VAL A 119 8.20 -6.37 20.24
C VAL A 119 9.14 -7.32 20.97
N VAL A 120 9.87 -8.13 20.22
CA VAL A 120 10.95 -8.99 20.70
C VAL A 120 12.27 -8.29 20.41
N ASP A 121 13.08 -8.05 21.43
CA ASP A 121 14.42 -7.50 21.26
C ASP A 121 15.42 -8.57 20.79
N GLU A 122 16.65 -8.16 20.48
CA GLU A 122 17.72 -9.06 20.00
C GLU A 122 18.07 -10.17 21.01
N ARG A 123 17.68 -10.03 22.28
CA ARG A 123 17.89 -11.02 23.35
C ARG A 123 16.65 -11.90 23.57
N GLY A 124 15.64 -11.83 22.70
CA GLY A 124 14.41 -12.60 22.82
C GLY A 124 13.42 -12.07 23.85
N ARG A 125 13.63 -10.89 24.43
CA ARG A 125 12.75 -10.34 25.48
C ARG A 125 11.60 -9.55 24.90
N LYS A 126 10.41 -9.74 25.47
CA LYS A 126 9.20 -8.96 25.12
C LYS A 126 9.29 -7.56 25.72
N ARG A 127 9.10 -6.53 24.89
CA ARG A 127 9.08 -5.11 25.29
C ARG A 127 7.84 -4.42 24.77
N LEU A 128 7.21 -3.61 25.61
CA LEU A 128 6.15 -2.69 25.19
C LEU A 128 6.77 -1.38 24.72
N ILE A 129 6.47 -0.96 23.50
CA ILE A 129 6.96 0.29 22.92
C ILE A 129 5.81 1.09 22.31
N PRO A 130 5.94 2.42 22.10
CA PRO A 130 4.98 3.20 21.32
C PRO A 130 4.80 2.59 19.93
N GLY A 131 3.58 2.46 19.43
CA GLY A 131 3.28 1.70 18.22
C GLY A 131 3.51 2.41 16.88
N GLY A 132 4.00 3.65 16.91
CA GLY A 132 4.18 4.47 15.72
C GLY A 132 2.85 4.72 15.00
N TYR A 133 2.89 4.97 13.70
CA TYR A 133 1.76 5.18 12.79
C TYR A 133 1.35 3.87 12.10
N THR A 134 1.31 2.78 12.86
CA THR A 134 0.84 1.48 12.37
C THR A 134 -0.54 1.16 12.95
N GLY A 135 -1.33 0.36 12.23
CA GLY A 135 -2.72 0.10 12.61
C GLY A 135 -3.29 -1.17 12.01
N LYS A 136 -4.57 -1.40 12.29
CA LYS A 136 -5.39 -2.42 11.64
C LYS A 136 -6.58 -1.74 10.98
N ILE A 137 -6.86 -2.08 9.73
CA ILE A 137 -8.08 -1.63 9.04
C ILE A 137 -9.30 -2.13 9.82
N VAL A 138 -10.22 -1.24 10.15
CA VAL A 138 -11.45 -1.53 10.89
C VAL A 138 -12.70 -1.32 10.05
N LYS A 139 -12.63 -0.50 8.99
CA LYS A 139 -13.74 -0.26 8.07
C LYS A 139 -13.18 0.08 6.68
N VAL A 140 -13.88 -0.40 5.66
CA VAL A 140 -13.67 -0.01 4.26
C VAL A 140 -14.90 0.77 3.80
N ASN A 141 -14.71 1.98 3.29
CA ASN A 141 -15.75 2.74 2.60
C ASN A 141 -15.62 2.51 1.09
N ASN A 142 -16.54 1.73 0.54
CA ASN A 142 -16.54 1.33 -0.87
C ASN A 142 -17.39 2.23 -1.77
N GLU A 143 -18.07 3.25 -1.25
CA GLU A 143 -18.99 4.08 -2.06
C GLU A 143 -18.28 4.71 -3.27
N LEU A 144 -17.13 5.35 -3.04
CA LEU A 144 -16.33 5.94 -4.11
C LEU A 144 -15.77 4.89 -5.08
N ILE A 145 -15.35 3.73 -4.57
CA ILE A 145 -14.84 2.61 -5.38
C ILE A 145 -15.96 2.12 -6.29
N ASP A 146 -17.14 1.83 -5.74
CA ASP A 146 -18.28 1.31 -6.48
C ASP A 146 -18.77 2.29 -7.55
N LEU A 147 -18.79 3.59 -7.25
CA LEU A 147 -19.12 4.62 -8.21
C LEU A 147 -18.18 4.59 -9.42
N LEU A 148 -16.87 4.51 -9.17
CA LEU A 148 -15.86 4.55 -10.22
C LEU A 148 -15.82 3.26 -11.04
N LEU A 149 -15.94 2.09 -10.38
CA LEU A 149 -16.06 0.80 -11.07
C LEU A 149 -17.26 0.78 -12.03
N LYS A 150 -18.43 1.27 -11.59
CA LYS A 150 -19.64 1.41 -12.44
C LYS A 150 -19.43 2.35 -13.63
N LYS A 151 -18.48 3.28 -13.56
CA LYS A 151 -18.10 4.19 -14.66
C LYS A 151 -16.94 3.66 -15.52
N GLY A 152 -16.59 2.38 -15.35
CA GLY A 152 -15.58 1.68 -16.13
C GLY A 152 -14.15 2.03 -15.74
N PHE A 153 -13.91 2.56 -14.54
CA PHE A 153 -12.54 2.77 -14.07
C PHE A 153 -11.98 1.50 -13.42
N THR A 154 -10.72 1.20 -13.70
CA THR A 154 -9.88 0.36 -12.82
C THR A 154 -9.40 1.20 -11.66
N VAL A 155 -9.69 0.77 -10.43
CA VAL A 155 -9.34 1.52 -9.20
C VAL A 155 -8.04 0.96 -8.63
N VAL A 156 -7.01 1.80 -8.46
CA VAL A 156 -5.71 1.42 -7.90
C VAL A 156 -5.57 1.96 -6.48
N ILE A 157 -5.39 1.10 -5.49
CA ILE A 157 -5.34 1.47 -4.07
C ILE A 157 -3.96 1.19 -3.47
N SER A 158 -3.46 2.16 -2.72
CA SER A 158 -2.23 2.07 -1.91
C SER A 158 -2.54 2.33 -0.43
N PRO A 159 -1.76 1.79 0.51
CA PRO A 159 -1.65 2.37 1.85
C PRO A 159 -0.85 3.69 1.83
N PRO A 160 -0.96 4.54 2.87
CA PRO A 160 -1.83 4.39 4.02
C PRO A 160 -3.31 4.54 3.66
#